data_AF-A0A1J9R7E4-F1
#
_entry.id   AF-A0A1J9R7E4-F1
#
_cell.length_a   1.000
_cell.length_b   1.000
_cell.length_c   1.000
_cell.angle_alpha   90.00
_cell.angle_beta   90.00
_cell.angle_gamma   90.00
#
_symmetry.space_group_name_H-M   'P 1'
#
loop_
_entity.id
_entity.type
_entity.pdbx_description
1 polymer ?
#
loop_
_entity_poly.entity_id
_entity_poly.type
_entity_poly.pdbx_seq_one_letter_code
_entity_poly.pdbx_strand_id
1 'polypeptide(L)'
;MAHSPLPPLDPFPPATVRNILQNEEWRACLDAWISLIELRLKMPKDEFQSLAPKDDSSRIFLTSFFQEAAAGDDLGAEAKLRTLRRLCFLLTRRQLLEVHSPPAELLDWEFLASFCPVYISSPTLRTLLAQLWDQESQALTTSIEKGKTLIMNDLSTSKASDSIAKADKHLRSLTFLALAVPTAGLVLMTGSDYIDTLFDAYNNNRNMNATFKKTIVANAYVGFASLLKLEPPATSLLLDQLFSLKSAAKVDMKGTRRNPTLLSDIICSTNLLGKMEVLFAGASQKRGPNLVLSLRVYQTECSAFHSRYQRVKRRKDKGKGRVDDAVEIDAHAQDFHIHKMALVTQVHDLFPHLGTGYIAKLLDHYADNVETVVSHLLEDSLAPQLRDLNVSEELQQPQGTSSSPHNHLVPKPTPPLSPSLPPSPVLFTPLTLPTTHP
;
A
#
# COMPACT_ATOMS: atom_id res chain seq x y z
N MET A 1 -1.33 -2.28 -49.14
CA MET A 1 -2.76 -2.36 -48.72
C MET A 1 -3.06 -1.11 -47.90
N ALA A 2 -4.27 -0.57 -47.93
CA ALA A 2 -4.59 0.61 -47.11
C ALA A 2 -4.61 0.19 -45.63
N HIS A 3 -3.80 0.85 -44.79
CA HIS A 3 -3.87 0.67 -43.34
C HIS A 3 -5.14 1.36 -42.84
N SER A 4 -6.20 0.60 -42.60
CA SER A 4 -7.37 1.13 -41.89
C SER A 4 -6.93 1.61 -40.51
N PRO A 5 -7.34 2.81 -40.06
CA PRO A 5 -6.96 3.31 -38.74
C PRO A 5 -7.51 2.38 -37.65
N LEU A 6 -6.73 2.16 -36.59
CA LEU A 6 -7.19 1.43 -35.42
C LEU A 6 -8.40 2.14 -34.80
N PRO A 7 -9.50 1.42 -34.47
CA PRO A 7 -10.61 2.04 -33.76
C PRO A 7 -10.13 2.58 -32.40
N PRO A 8 -10.48 3.82 -32.04
CA PRO A 8 -9.92 4.47 -30.86
C PRO A 8 -10.37 3.79 -29.56
N LEU A 9 -9.50 3.85 -28.55
CA LEU A 9 -9.83 3.54 -27.16
C LEU A 9 -10.22 4.83 -26.44
N ASP A 10 -11.45 4.90 -25.94
CA ASP A 10 -11.86 5.98 -25.02
C ASP A 10 -11.12 5.87 -23.68
N PRO A 11 -10.78 6.99 -23.01
CA PRO A 11 -10.11 6.98 -21.71
C PRO A 11 -10.88 6.17 -20.66
N PHE A 12 -10.17 5.57 -19.70
CA PHE A 12 -10.82 4.92 -18.58
C PHE A 12 -11.44 5.99 -17.65
N PRO A 13 -12.74 5.93 -17.35
CA PRO A 13 -13.43 7.00 -16.65
C PRO A 13 -13.06 7.06 -15.16
N PRO A 14 -13.05 8.27 -14.56
CA PRO A 14 -12.77 8.41 -13.14
C PRO A 14 -13.87 7.81 -12.27
N ALA A 15 -13.54 7.44 -11.02
CA ALA A 15 -14.49 6.88 -10.06
C ALA A 15 -15.80 7.68 -9.95
N THR A 16 -15.72 9.02 -10.01
CA THR A 16 -16.88 9.92 -9.99
C THR A 16 -17.84 9.73 -11.17
N VAL A 17 -17.33 9.36 -12.34
CA VAL A 17 -18.14 9.03 -13.53
C VAL A 17 -18.62 7.57 -13.47
N ARG A 18 -17.75 6.65 -13.04
CA ARG A 18 -18.11 5.22 -12.89
C ARG A 18 -19.27 4.99 -11.93
N ASN A 19 -19.36 5.79 -10.86
CA ASN A 19 -20.47 5.76 -9.90
C ASN A 19 -21.82 6.28 -10.45
N ILE A 20 -21.85 6.90 -11.64
CA ILE A 20 -23.06 7.42 -12.28
C ILE A 20 -23.55 6.48 -13.40
N LEU A 21 -22.65 5.69 -13.99
CA LEU A 21 -22.98 4.74 -15.06
C LEU A 21 -23.88 3.61 -14.56
N GLN A 22 -24.84 3.19 -15.39
CA GLN A 22 -25.65 2.02 -15.09
C GLN A 22 -24.84 0.74 -15.29
N ASN A 23 -25.17 -0.32 -14.55
CA ASN A 23 -24.47 -1.61 -14.62
C ASN A 23 -24.38 -2.20 -16.04
N GLU A 24 -25.37 -1.94 -16.90
CA GLU A 24 -25.39 -2.42 -18.29
C GLU A 24 -24.46 -1.59 -19.19
N GLU A 25 -24.51 -0.26 -19.07
CA GLU A 25 -23.62 0.69 -19.76
C GLU A 25 -22.16 0.41 -19.41
N TRP A 26 -21.87 0.25 -18.11
CA TRP A 26 -20.55 -0.08 -17.61
C TRP A 26 -20.00 -1.39 -18.19
N ARG A 27 -20.83 -2.45 -18.22
CA ARG A 27 -20.45 -3.74 -18.82
C ARG A 27 -20.21 -3.64 -20.32
N ALA A 28 -20.96 -2.81 -21.04
CA ALA A 28 -20.75 -2.56 -22.46
C ALA A 28 -19.43 -1.82 -22.72
N CYS A 29 -19.08 -0.82 -21.88
CA CYS A 29 -17.77 -0.17 -21.93
C CYS A 29 -16.63 -1.17 -21.67
N LEU A 30 -16.76 -2.05 -20.66
CA LEU A 30 -15.78 -3.11 -20.39
C LEU A 30 -15.60 -4.06 -21.59
N ASP A 31 -16.68 -4.52 -22.22
CA ASP A 31 -16.61 -5.39 -23.40
C ASP A 31 -15.97 -4.68 -24.60
N ALA A 32 -16.24 -3.38 -24.78
CA ALA A 32 -15.62 -2.56 -25.82
C ALA A 32 -14.10 -2.44 -25.60
N TRP A 33 -13.64 -2.02 -24.42
CA TRP A 33 -12.20 -1.93 -24.11
C TRP A 33 -11.50 -3.29 -24.24
N ILE A 34 -12.10 -4.37 -23.71
CA ILE A 34 -11.57 -5.74 -23.85
C ILE A 34 -11.39 -6.09 -25.33
N SER A 35 -12.42 -5.90 -26.16
CA SER A 35 -12.39 -6.22 -27.59
C SER A 35 -11.36 -5.38 -28.35
N LEU A 36 -11.26 -4.10 -28.03
CA LEU A 36 -10.34 -3.14 -28.66
C LEU A 36 -8.86 -3.38 -28.30
N ILE A 37 -8.59 -3.86 -27.08
CA ILE A 37 -7.24 -4.28 -26.67
C ILE A 37 -6.90 -5.65 -27.26
N GLU A 38 -7.84 -6.59 -27.27
CA GLU A 38 -7.63 -7.90 -27.91
C GLU A 38 -7.29 -7.75 -29.40
N LEU A 39 -7.94 -6.84 -30.13
CA LEU A 39 -7.61 -6.51 -31.52
C LEU A 39 -6.14 -6.10 -31.66
N ARG A 40 -5.66 -5.21 -30.78
CA ARG A 40 -4.28 -4.71 -30.74
C ARG A 40 -3.26 -5.79 -30.34
N LEU A 41 -3.66 -6.73 -29.49
CA LEU A 41 -2.81 -7.86 -29.06
C LEU A 41 -2.74 -8.98 -30.10
N LYS A 42 -3.80 -9.20 -30.89
CA LYS A 42 -3.85 -10.21 -31.96
C LYS A 42 -3.11 -9.78 -33.24
N MET A 43 -2.83 -8.48 -33.39
CA MET A 43 -2.10 -7.92 -34.53
C MET A 43 -0.68 -8.51 -34.68
N PRO A 44 -0.20 -8.83 -35.90
CA PRO A 44 1.18 -9.24 -36.15
C PRO A 44 2.22 -8.22 -35.64
N LYS A 45 3.44 -8.68 -35.31
CA LYS A 45 4.48 -7.81 -34.73
C LYS A 45 4.82 -6.61 -35.62
N ASP A 46 5.05 -6.85 -36.92
CA ASP A 46 5.48 -5.80 -37.85
C ASP A 46 4.39 -4.75 -38.10
N GLU A 47 3.13 -5.19 -38.14
CA GLU A 47 1.98 -4.29 -38.24
C GLU A 47 1.82 -3.45 -36.95
N PHE A 48 1.90 -4.10 -35.78
CA PHE A 48 1.83 -3.42 -34.48
C PHE A 48 2.95 -2.38 -34.32
N GLN A 49 4.19 -2.74 -34.69
CA GLN A 49 5.34 -1.83 -34.74
C GLN A 49 5.09 -0.57 -35.59
N SER A 50 4.32 -0.69 -36.68
CA SER A 50 4.04 0.41 -37.62
C SER A 50 2.86 1.31 -37.23
N LEU A 51 1.95 0.79 -36.39
CA LEU A 51 0.71 1.46 -35.98
C LEU A 51 0.73 1.95 -34.53
N ALA A 52 1.36 1.23 -33.60
CA ALA A 52 1.39 1.60 -32.17
C ALA A 52 1.97 3.01 -31.89
N PRO A 53 3.02 3.50 -32.59
CA PRO A 53 3.50 4.88 -32.41
C PRO A 53 2.48 5.96 -32.81
N LYS A 54 1.43 5.61 -33.56
CA LYS A 54 0.37 6.51 -34.04
C LYS A 54 -0.94 6.34 -33.27
N ASP A 55 -1.00 5.37 -32.36
CA ASP A 55 -2.21 5.07 -31.58
C ASP A 55 -2.16 5.80 -30.23
N ASP A 56 -2.44 7.10 -30.29
CA ASP A 56 -2.52 7.98 -29.12
C ASP A 56 -3.63 7.53 -28.16
N SER A 57 -4.72 6.98 -28.70
CA SER A 57 -5.86 6.50 -27.92
C SER A 57 -5.48 5.38 -26.94
N SER A 58 -4.63 4.43 -27.37
CA SER A 58 -4.08 3.40 -26.46
C SER A 58 -3.29 4.01 -25.31
N ARG A 59 -2.48 5.04 -25.56
CA ARG A 59 -1.61 5.63 -24.52
C ARG A 59 -2.43 6.40 -23.50
N ILE A 60 -3.40 7.20 -23.97
CA ILE A 60 -4.35 7.93 -23.13
C ILE A 60 -5.20 6.97 -22.29
N PHE A 61 -5.72 5.90 -22.89
CA PHE A 61 -6.47 4.86 -22.18
C PHE A 61 -5.63 4.16 -21.12
N LEU A 62 -4.41 3.69 -21.43
CA LEU A 62 -3.55 3.01 -20.45
C LEU A 62 -3.17 3.93 -19.29
N THR A 63 -2.88 5.21 -19.59
CA THR A 63 -2.54 6.21 -18.57
C THR A 63 -3.69 6.45 -17.61
N SER A 64 -4.89 6.71 -18.13
CA SER A 64 -6.11 6.87 -17.31
C SER A 64 -6.47 5.60 -16.53
N PHE A 65 -6.35 4.42 -17.15
CA PHE A 65 -6.58 3.14 -16.49
C PHE A 65 -5.65 2.92 -15.30
N PHE A 66 -4.34 3.14 -15.45
CA PHE A 66 -3.40 2.93 -14.33
C PHE A 66 -3.46 4.03 -13.27
N GLN A 67 -3.80 5.26 -13.62
CA GLN A 67 -4.04 6.32 -12.64
C GLN A 67 -5.22 5.97 -11.72
N GLU A 68 -6.34 5.52 -12.30
CA GLU A 68 -7.53 5.09 -11.53
C GLU A 68 -7.28 3.79 -10.75
N ALA A 69 -6.61 2.80 -11.36
CA ALA A 69 -6.28 1.55 -10.68
C ALA A 69 -5.27 1.72 -9.54
N ALA A 70 -4.37 2.70 -9.62
CA ALA A 70 -3.44 3.05 -8.54
C ALA A 70 -4.09 3.89 -7.44
N ALA A 71 -5.22 4.54 -7.70
CA ALA A 71 -5.96 5.34 -6.73
C ALA A 71 -6.71 4.48 -5.66
N GLY A 72 -6.72 3.16 -5.83
CA GLY A 72 -7.25 2.21 -4.83
C GLY A 72 -8.74 1.90 -4.96
N ASP A 73 -9.34 2.11 -6.13
CA ASP A 73 -10.71 1.65 -6.40
C ASP A 73 -10.76 0.12 -6.49
N ASP A 74 -11.86 -0.51 -6.05
CA ASP A 74 -11.99 -1.98 -5.99
C ASP A 74 -12.32 -2.59 -7.35
N LEU A 75 -11.35 -2.48 -8.26
CA LEU A 75 -11.38 -3.12 -9.57
C LEU A 75 -11.14 -4.66 -9.48
N GLY A 76 -11.19 -5.25 -8.29
CA GLY A 76 -10.90 -6.66 -8.03
C GLY A 76 -12.12 -7.57 -8.14
N ALA A 77 -13.29 -7.13 -7.68
CA ALA A 77 -14.49 -7.97 -7.57
C ALA A 77 -14.98 -8.49 -8.94
N GLU A 78 -15.11 -7.61 -9.95
CA GLU A 78 -15.69 -7.98 -11.25
C GLU A 78 -14.74 -8.77 -12.16
N ALA A 79 -15.21 -9.89 -12.71
CA ALA A 79 -14.40 -10.75 -13.59
C ALA A 79 -13.94 -10.04 -14.88
N LYS A 80 -14.78 -9.17 -15.45
CA LYS A 80 -14.42 -8.37 -16.63
C LYS A 80 -13.30 -7.38 -16.33
N LEU A 81 -13.31 -6.72 -15.17
CA LEU A 81 -12.23 -5.82 -14.75
C LEU A 81 -10.91 -6.56 -14.52
N ARG A 82 -10.94 -7.78 -13.97
CA ARG A 82 -9.76 -8.66 -13.90
C ARG A 82 -9.21 -9.03 -15.28
N THR A 83 -10.06 -9.33 -16.24
CA THR A 83 -9.67 -9.54 -17.65
C THR A 83 -9.08 -8.27 -18.26
N LEU A 84 -9.74 -7.12 -18.10
CA LEU A 84 -9.27 -5.84 -18.61
C LEU A 84 -7.89 -5.48 -18.05
N ARG A 85 -7.68 -5.58 -16.73
CA ARG A 85 -6.38 -5.40 -16.06
C ARG A 85 -5.30 -6.28 -16.69
N ARG A 86 -5.55 -7.57 -16.87
CA ARG A 86 -4.62 -8.50 -17.55
C ARG A 86 -4.29 -8.04 -18.98
N LEU A 87 -5.29 -7.60 -19.75
CA LEU A 87 -5.10 -7.13 -21.12
C LEU A 87 -4.32 -5.81 -21.17
N CYS A 88 -4.58 -4.88 -20.25
CA CYS A 88 -3.79 -3.65 -20.08
C CYS A 88 -2.31 -3.98 -19.82
N PHE A 89 -2.00 -4.90 -18.89
CA PHE A 89 -0.61 -5.35 -18.66
C PHE A 89 0.05 -5.87 -19.94
N LEU A 90 -0.65 -6.72 -20.70
CA LEU A 90 -0.13 -7.27 -21.95
C LEU A 90 0.09 -6.20 -23.01
N LEU A 91 -0.82 -5.23 -23.16
CA LEU A 91 -0.69 -4.13 -24.11
C LEU A 91 0.46 -3.19 -23.73
N THR A 92 0.59 -2.82 -22.46
CA THR A 92 1.71 -2.02 -21.93
C THR A 92 3.04 -2.74 -22.14
N ARG A 93 3.15 -4.03 -21.79
CA ARG A 93 4.33 -4.84 -22.10
C ARG A 93 4.66 -4.79 -23.59
N ARG A 94 3.65 -4.89 -24.47
CA ARG A 94 3.83 -4.88 -25.92
C ARG A 94 4.36 -3.53 -26.41
N GLN A 95 3.78 -2.43 -25.94
CA GLN A 95 4.22 -1.08 -26.28
C GLN A 95 5.62 -0.74 -25.74
N LEU A 96 6.02 -1.33 -24.61
CA LEU A 96 7.32 -1.08 -23.98
C LEU A 96 8.46 -1.95 -24.53
N LEU A 97 8.20 -3.18 -25.00
CA LEU A 97 9.26 -4.13 -25.41
C LEU A 97 9.22 -4.56 -26.88
N GLU A 98 8.09 -4.40 -27.59
CA GLU A 98 7.97 -4.81 -29.00
C GLU A 98 8.01 -3.62 -29.97
N VAL A 99 7.87 -2.39 -29.49
CA VAL A 99 7.96 -1.15 -30.28
C VAL A 99 9.37 -0.57 -30.19
N HIS A 100 10.08 -0.53 -31.31
CA HIS A 100 11.35 0.19 -31.43
C HIS A 100 11.13 1.67 -31.09
N SER A 101 11.88 2.17 -30.09
CA SER A 101 11.63 3.44 -29.40
C SER A 101 10.21 3.52 -28.80
N PRO A 102 10.01 3.02 -27.58
CA PRO A 102 8.73 3.13 -26.89
C PRO A 102 8.25 4.59 -26.76
N PRO A 103 6.94 4.84 -26.80
CA PRO A 103 6.40 6.18 -26.62
C PRO A 103 6.85 6.81 -25.30
N ALA A 104 7.35 8.05 -25.37
CA ALA A 104 7.97 8.74 -24.24
C ALA A 104 7.02 8.92 -23.05
N GLU A 105 5.71 8.99 -23.28
CA GLU A 105 4.69 9.08 -22.23
C GLU A 105 4.62 7.80 -21.37
N LEU A 106 5.00 6.64 -21.92
CA LEU A 106 5.05 5.35 -21.23
C LEU A 106 6.38 5.11 -20.51
N LEU A 107 7.41 5.91 -20.84
CA LEU A 107 8.70 5.96 -20.13
C LEU A 107 8.73 7.06 -19.05
N ASP A 108 7.69 7.90 -18.97
CA ASP A 108 7.57 8.90 -17.91
C ASP A 108 7.35 8.22 -16.55
N TRP A 109 8.07 8.73 -15.54
CA TRP A 109 8.07 8.19 -14.19
C TRP A 109 6.68 8.24 -13.54
N GLU A 110 5.80 9.17 -13.93
CA GLU A 110 4.41 9.23 -13.44
C GLU A 110 3.60 8.03 -13.95
N PHE A 111 3.72 7.70 -15.24
CA PHE A 111 3.06 6.53 -15.83
C PHE A 111 3.58 5.24 -15.18
N LEU A 112 4.91 5.08 -15.09
CA LEU A 112 5.51 3.88 -14.51
C LEU A 112 5.17 3.74 -13.02
N ALA A 113 5.09 4.85 -12.28
CA ALA A 113 4.67 4.85 -10.88
C ALA A 113 3.18 4.56 -10.67
N SER A 114 2.31 4.84 -11.64
CA SER A 114 0.90 4.38 -11.64
C SER A 114 0.78 2.92 -12.07
N PHE A 115 1.63 2.45 -12.99
CA PHE A 115 1.65 1.07 -13.47
C PHE A 115 2.15 0.07 -12.41
N CYS A 116 3.21 0.41 -11.67
CA CYS A 116 3.86 -0.52 -10.73
C CYS A 116 2.96 -1.04 -9.57
N PRO A 117 2.20 -0.20 -8.84
CA PRO A 117 1.32 -0.65 -7.75
C PRO A 117 0.34 -1.72 -8.18
N VAL A 118 -0.20 -1.59 -9.40
CA VAL A 118 -1.22 -2.49 -9.97
C VAL A 118 -0.67 -3.92 -10.19
N TYR A 119 0.65 -4.13 -10.17
CA TYR A 119 1.27 -5.46 -10.32
C TYR A 119 2.44 -5.72 -9.36
N ILE A 120 2.51 -5.03 -8.22
CA ILE A 120 3.71 -5.00 -7.35
C ILE A 120 4.15 -6.38 -6.80
N SER A 121 3.19 -7.28 -6.56
CA SER A 121 3.41 -8.67 -6.15
C SER A 121 3.76 -9.61 -7.32
N SER A 122 3.64 -9.17 -8.57
CA SER A 122 3.89 -10.00 -9.74
C SER A 122 5.39 -10.07 -10.05
N PRO A 123 6.00 -11.28 -10.15
CA PRO A 123 7.37 -11.41 -10.62
C PRO A 123 7.50 -10.96 -12.09
N THR A 124 6.45 -11.12 -12.89
CA THR A 124 6.40 -10.71 -14.31
C THR A 124 6.57 -9.19 -14.48
N LEU A 125 6.08 -8.37 -13.52
CA LEU A 125 6.33 -6.93 -13.53
C LEU A 125 7.82 -6.64 -13.39
N ARG A 126 8.49 -7.31 -12.44
CA ARG A 126 9.94 -7.11 -12.18
C ARG A 126 10.78 -7.53 -13.39
N THR A 127 10.43 -8.65 -14.03
CA THR A 127 11.08 -9.10 -15.28
C THR A 127 10.86 -8.12 -16.43
N LEU A 128 9.65 -7.60 -16.62
CA LEU A 128 9.33 -6.59 -17.62
C LEU A 128 10.16 -5.31 -17.42
N LEU A 129 10.20 -4.79 -16.19
CA LEU A 129 10.89 -3.54 -15.90
C LEU A 129 12.43 -3.68 -15.95
N ALA A 130 12.97 -4.86 -15.63
CA ALA A 130 14.39 -5.17 -15.86
C ALA A 130 14.72 -5.15 -17.36
N GLN A 131 13.95 -5.87 -18.19
CA GLN A 131 14.12 -5.89 -19.65
C GLN A 131 13.97 -4.50 -20.28
N LEU A 132 13.04 -3.68 -19.78
CA LEU A 132 12.89 -2.30 -20.21
C LEU A 132 14.10 -1.44 -19.80
N TRP A 133 14.66 -1.67 -18.60
CA TRP A 133 15.85 -0.96 -18.17
C TRP A 133 17.08 -1.29 -19.01
N ASP A 134 17.25 -2.56 -19.41
CA ASP A 134 18.33 -2.98 -20.31
C ASP A 134 18.27 -2.30 -21.68
N GLN A 135 17.07 -1.89 -22.13
CA GLN A 135 16.84 -1.25 -23.43
C GLN A 135 16.87 0.28 -23.34
N GLU A 136 16.21 0.88 -22.34
CA GLU A 136 15.89 2.31 -22.27
C GLU A 136 16.48 3.00 -21.03
N SER A 137 17.55 2.45 -20.43
CA SER A 137 18.18 2.95 -19.19
C SER A 137 18.40 4.46 -19.13
N GLN A 138 18.84 5.08 -20.23
CA GLN A 138 19.09 6.52 -20.30
C GLN A 138 17.78 7.33 -20.18
N ALA A 139 16.76 6.98 -20.97
CA ALA A 139 15.46 7.65 -20.95
C ALA A 139 14.79 7.52 -19.57
N LEU A 140 14.83 6.32 -18.98
CA LEU A 140 14.32 6.05 -17.63
C LEU A 140 15.07 6.83 -16.55
N THR A 141 16.40 6.94 -16.66
CA THR A 141 17.22 7.72 -15.71
C THR A 141 16.83 9.19 -15.75
N THR A 142 16.81 9.82 -16.93
CA THR A 142 16.40 11.22 -17.10
C THR A 142 14.95 11.46 -16.63
N SER A 143 14.06 10.49 -16.89
CA SER A 143 12.67 10.51 -16.42
C SER A 143 12.57 10.50 -14.89
N ILE A 144 13.35 9.66 -14.21
CA ILE A 144 13.38 9.59 -12.74
C ILE A 144 14.08 10.81 -12.12
N GLU A 145 15.12 11.36 -12.76
CA GLU A 145 15.77 12.61 -12.34
C GLU A 145 14.81 13.83 -12.41
N LYS A 146 13.92 13.88 -13.42
CA LYS A 146 12.81 14.84 -13.47
C LYS A 146 11.88 14.67 -12.25
N GLY A 147 11.50 13.45 -11.88
CA GLY A 147 10.72 13.18 -10.66
C GLY A 147 11.46 13.58 -9.37
N LYS A 148 12.77 13.26 -9.27
CA LYS A 148 13.66 13.61 -8.16
C LYS A 148 13.71 15.12 -7.93
N THR A 149 13.93 15.89 -9.00
CA THR A 149 14.02 17.36 -8.96
C THR A 149 12.68 18.03 -8.64
N LEU A 150 11.55 17.51 -9.14
CA LEU A 150 10.22 17.97 -8.75
C LEU A 150 9.99 17.84 -7.24
N ILE A 151 10.29 16.69 -6.65
CA ILE A 151 10.19 16.49 -5.18
C ILE A 151 11.07 17.49 -4.42
N MET A 152 12.32 17.68 -4.85
CA MET A 152 13.22 18.62 -4.17
C MET A 152 12.70 20.05 -4.20
N ASN A 153 12.14 20.47 -5.34
CA ASN A 153 11.52 21.79 -5.49
C ASN A 153 10.26 21.93 -4.61
N ASP A 154 9.33 20.96 -4.67
CA ASP A 154 8.08 20.96 -3.89
C ASP A 154 8.34 20.98 -2.37
N LEU A 155 9.41 20.31 -1.90
CA LEU A 155 9.85 20.30 -0.51
C LEU A 155 10.54 21.60 -0.10
N SER A 156 11.34 22.20 -0.99
CA SER A 156 12.06 23.45 -0.74
C SER A 156 11.10 24.65 -0.67
N THR A 157 9.98 24.62 -1.40
CA THR A 157 8.90 25.62 -1.33
C THR A 157 7.96 25.38 -0.12
N SER A 158 8.57 25.17 1.06
CA SER A 158 8.04 24.63 2.32
C SER A 158 6.93 25.45 3.03
N LYS A 159 6.18 26.33 2.33
CA LYS A 159 5.16 27.21 2.94
C LYS A 159 3.74 27.09 2.35
N ALA A 160 3.56 26.44 1.20
CA ALA A 160 2.23 26.22 0.62
C ALA A 160 1.72 24.80 0.89
N SER A 161 0.48 24.67 1.39
CA SER A 161 -0.17 23.37 1.62
C SER A 161 -0.19 22.50 0.36
N ASP A 162 -0.44 23.11 -0.79
CA ASP A 162 -0.49 22.44 -2.10
C ASP A 162 0.87 21.86 -2.51
N SER A 163 1.97 22.49 -2.08
CA SER A 163 3.33 22.01 -2.33
C SER A 163 3.61 20.72 -1.56
N ILE A 164 3.14 20.65 -0.31
CA ILE A 164 3.25 19.45 0.53
C ILE A 164 2.39 18.31 -0.04
N ALA A 165 1.18 18.61 -0.53
CA ALA A 165 0.32 17.61 -1.17
C ALA A 165 0.94 17.03 -2.45
N LYS A 166 1.55 17.89 -3.30
CA LYS A 166 2.32 17.46 -4.48
C LYS A 166 3.52 16.60 -4.10
N ALA A 167 4.34 17.06 -3.15
CA ALA A 167 5.46 16.30 -2.64
C ALA A 167 5.05 14.91 -2.11
N ASP A 168 3.91 14.77 -1.42
CA ASP A 168 3.44 13.48 -0.90
C ASP A 168 3.09 12.53 -2.04
N LYS A 169 2.35 13.02 -3.04
CA LYS A 169 2.01 12.27 -4.25
C LYS A 169 3.27 11.81 -4.98
N HIS A 170 4.19 12.74 -5.26
CA HIS A 170 5.43 12.46 -5.99
C HIS A 170 6.34 11.48 -5.23
N LEU A 171 6.47 11.64 -3.90
CA LEU A 171 7.21 10.71 -3.03
C LEU A 171 6.59 9.31 -3.05
N ARG A 172 5.27 9.18 -2.93
CA ARG A 172 4.58 7.86 -3.02
C ARG A 172 4.86 7.19 -4.36
N SER A 173 4.65 7.92 -5.46
CA SER A 173 4.90 7.44 -6.81
C SER A 173 6.31 6.89 -7.00
N LEU A 174 7.35 7.68 -6.66
CA LEU A 174 8.74 7.23 -6.77
C LEU A 174 9.09 6.12 -5.77
N THR A 175 8.40 6.03 -4.62
CA THR A 175 8.56 4.90 -3.67
C THR A 175 8.08 3.59 -4.30
N PHE A 176 6.92 3.57 -4.96
CA PHE A 176 6.43 2.37 -5.64
C PHE A 176 7.30 1.97 -6.84
N LEU A 177 7.78 2.95 -7.62
CA LEU A 177 8.68 2.71 -8.74
C LEU A 177 10.03 2.12 -8.26
N ALA A 178 10.65 2.70 -7.23
CA ALA A 178 11.90 2.19 -6.65
C ALA A 178 11.73 0.84 -5.93
N LEU A 179 10.52 0.53 -5.42
CA LEU A 179 10.22 -0.78 -4.85
C LEU A 179 10.15 -1.88 -5.91
N ALA A 180 9.59 -1.56 -7.09
CA ALA A 180 9.52 -2.46 -8.24
C ALA A 180 10.86 -2.59 -8.99
N VAL A 181 11.63 -1.50 -9.08
CA VAL A 181 12.91 -1.41 -9.83
C VAL A 181 14.02 -0.86 -8.94
N PRO A 182 14.93 -1.72 -8.42
CA PRO A 182 16.02 -1.25 -7.55
C PRO A 182 16.92 -0.17 -8.19
N THR A 183 17.09 -0.18 -9.52
CA THR A 183 17.88 0.84 -10.23
C THR A 183 17.23 2.23 -10.19
N ALA A 184 15.90 2.33 -10.10
CA ALA A 184 15.26 3.63 -9.84
C ALA A 184 15.63 4.17 -8.45
N GLY A 185 15.75 3.29 -7.45
CA GLY A 185 16.29 3.64 -6.14
C GLY A 185 17.77 4.09 -6.19
N LEU A 186 18.59 3.54 -7.09
CA LEU A 186 19.96 4.01 -7.32
C LEU A 186 19.99 5.45 -7.82
N VAL A 187 19.15 5.79 -8.81
CA VAL A 187 19.05 7.16 -9.36
C VAL A 187 18.61 8.15 -8.27
N LEU A 188 17.60 7.81 -7.47
CA LEU A 188 17.16 8.67 -6.35
C LEU A 188 18.26 8.92 -5.31
N MET A 189 19.05 7.90 -4.98
CA MET A 189 20.12 7.99 -3.98
C MET A 189 21.46 8.49 -4.54
N THR A 190 21.54 8.82 -5.83
CA THR A 190 22.75 9.39 -6.45
C THR A 190 22.81 10.89 -6.17
N GLY A 191 23.89 11.34 -5.52
CA GLY A 191 24.02 12.69 -4.94
C GLY A 191 23.42 12.78 -3.53
N SER A 192 24.01 13.58 -2.64
CA SER A 192 23.48 13.74 -1.26
C SER A 192 22.29 14.71 -1.19
N ASP A 193 22.22 15.64 -2.15
CA ASP A 193 21.21 16.68 -2.32
C ASP A 193 19.78 16.26 -1.99
N TYR A 194 19.36 15.09 -2.47
CA TYR A 194 18.04 14.53 -2.22
C TYR A 194 17.82 14.09 -0.78
N ILE A 195 18.75 13.31 -0.23
CA ILE A 195 18.68 12.83 1.16
C ILE A 195 18.78 14.00 2.14
N ASP A 196 19.62 15.00 1.84
CA ASP A 196 19.73 16.24 2.60
C ASP A 196 18.40 17.01 2.57
N THR A 197 17.76 17.14 1.38
CA THR A 197 16.43 17.77 1.24
C THR A 197 15.34 17.00 1.99
N LEU A 198 15.33 15.67 1.96
CA LEU A 198 14.39 14.84 2.73
C LEU A 198 14.60 15.00 4.25
N PHE A 199 15.84 15.07 4.70
CA PHE A 199 16.21 15.26 6.10
C PHE A 199 15.74 16.64 6.61
N ASP A 200 15.99 17.70 5.85
CA ASP A 200 15.55 19.05 6.18
C ASP A 200 14.02 19.17 6.15
N ALA A 201 13.35 18.61 5.15
CA ALA A 201 11.88 18.58 5.08
C ALA A 201 11.26 17.88 6.30
N TYR A 202 11.82 16.75 6.74
CA TYR A 202 11.36 15.99 7.91
C TYR A 202 11.51 16.78 9.23
N ASN A 203 12.62 17.51 9.37
CA ASN A 203 12.98 18.23 10.60
C ASN A 203 12.30 19.61 10.71
N ASN A 204 12.33 20.40 9.64
CA ASN A 204 11.88 21.79 9.65
C ASN A 204 10.36 21.91 9.76
N ASN A 205 9.62 20.97 9.17
CA ASN A 205 8.16 20.95 9.21
C ASN A 205 7.63 20.28 10.47
N ARG A 206 7.78 20.95 11.61
CA ARG A 206 7.30 20.47 12.92
C ARG A 206 5.77 20.27 12.96
N ASN A 207 5.02 20.98 12.11
CA ASN A 207 3.56 20.91 11.99
C ASN A 207 3.07 19.95 10.87
N MET A 208 3.96 19.20 10.22
CA MET A 208 3.53 18.24 9.19
C MET A 208 2.68 17.11 9.78
N ASN A 209 1.67 16.69 9.02
CA ASN A 209 0.91 15.47 9.26
C ASN A 209 1.86 14.27 9.42
N ALA A 210 1.64 13.44 10.46
CA ALA A 210 2.41 12.22 10.71
C ALA A 210 2.42 11.28 9.49
N THR A 211 1.36 11.27 8.68
CA THR A 211 1.29 10.52 7.42
C THR A 211 2.37 10.93 6.42
N PHE A 212 2.68 12.22 6.30
CA PHE A 212 3.71 12.71 5.37
C PHE A 212 5.12 12.33 5.81
N LYS A 213 5.39 12.40 7.12
CA LYS A 213 6.68 11.95 7.68
C LYS A 213 6.92 10.47 7.39
N LYS A 214 5.89 9.63 7.48
CA LYS A 214 5.94 8.23 7.06
C LYS A 214 6.24 8.09 5.56
N THR A 215 5.68 8.94 4.70
CA THR A 215 5.99 8.96 3.26
C THR A 215 7.48 9.24 3.00
N ILE A 216 8.07 10.25 3.65
CA ILE A 216 9.52 10.53 3.55
C ILE A 216 10.35 9.32 4.02
N VAL A 217 10.02 8.77 5.20
CA VAL A 217 10.74 7.62 5.79
C VAL A 217 10.66 6.40 4.87
N ALA A 218 9.48 6.10 4.30
CA ALA A 218 9.28 5.01 3.36
C ALA A 218 10.09 5.20 2.08
N ASN A 219 10.10 6.40 1.50
CA ASN A 219 10.89 6.71 0.31
C ASN A 219 12.40 6.53 0.54
N ALA A 220 12.94 7.14 1.60
CA ALA A 220 14.36 7.02 1.96
C ALA A 220 14.76 5.56 2.27
N TYR A 221 13.91 4.84 3.01
CA TYR A 221 14.12 3.41 3.27
C TYR A 221 14.10 2.56 2.00
N VAL A 222 13.16 2.79 1.07
CA VAL A 222 13.12 2.07 -0.21
C VAL A 222 14.33 2.40 -1.07
N GLY A 223 14.79 3.66 -1.09
CA GLY A 223 16.05 4.06 -1.72
C GLY A 223 17.24 3.27 -1.19
N PHE A 224 17.48 3.29 0.12
CA PHE A 224 18.56 2.52 0.75
C PHE A 224 18.41 1.00 0.59
N ALA A 225 17.19 0.47 0.69
CA ALA A 225 16.91 -0.94 0.48
C ALA A 225 17.12 -1.38 -0.98
N SER A 226 17.00 -0.45 -1.93
CA SER A 226 17.28 -0.71 -3.34
C SER A 226 18.78 -0.79 -3.61
N LEU A 227 19.59 0.08 -3.00
CA LEU A 227 21.06 -0.03 -3.05
C LEU A 227 21.58 -1.39 -2.54
N LEU A 228 20.90 -1.97 -1.56
CA LEU A 228 21.18 -3.31 -1.01
C LEU A 228 20.73 -4.47 -1.91
N LYS A 229 19.79 -4.24 -2.84
CA LYS A 229 19.20 -5.24 -3.74
C LYS A 229 19.88 -5.33 -5.12
N LEU A 230 20.76 -4.38 -5.45
CA LEU A 230 21.50 -4.40 -6.71
C LEU A 230 22.52 -5.54 -6.74
N GLU A 231 22.89 -5.99 -7.92
CA GLU A 231 23.96 -6.98 -8.13
C GLU A 231 25.06 -6.36 -9.02
N PRO A 232 26.25 -6.04 -8.47
CA PRO A 232 26.61 -6.05 -7.06
C PRO A 232 25.94 -4.91 -6.25
N PRO A 233 25.76 -5.07 -4.92
CA PRO A 233 25.16 -4.03 -4.08
C PRO A 233 25.96 -2.73 -4.09
N ALA A 234 25.28 -1.59 -4.19
CA ALA A 234 25.86 -0.23 -4.26
C ALA A 234 26.38 0.26 -2.90
N THR A 235 27.31 -0.51 -2.33
CA THR A 235 27.77 -0.44 -0.94
C THR A 235 28.42 0.91 -0.62
N SER A 236 29.29 1.42 -1.49
CA SER A 236 29.99 2.69 -1.24
C SER A 236 29.00 3.84 -1.08
N LEU A 237 28.09 4.00 -2.04
CA LEU A 237 27.04 5.04 -2.03
C LEU A 237 26.13 4.90 -0.80
N LEU A 238 25.68 3.68 -0.47
CA LEU A 238 24.87 3.45 0.72
C LEU A 238 25.58 3.92 2.00
N LEU A 239 26.86 3.56 2.14
CA LEU A 239 27.66 3.98 3.31
C LEU A 239 27.84 5.49 3.32
N ASP A 240 28.20 6.10 2.20
CA ASP A 240 28.41 7.55 2.08
C ASP A 240 27.16 8.33 2.51
N GLN A 241 25.99 7.99 1.98
CA GLN A 241 24.70 8.60 2.36
C GLN A 241 24.37 8.42 3.84
N LEU A 242 24.58 7.21 4.39
CA LEU A 242 24.31 6.94 5.80
C LEU A 242 25.31 7.61 6.75
N PHE A 243 26.57 7.85 6.33
CA PHE A 243 27.53 8.65 7.08
C PHE A 243 27.15 10.14 7.07
N SER A 244 26.68 10.69 5.94
CA SER A 244 26.13 12.06 5.87
C SER A 244 24.92 12.22 6.80
N LEU A 245 23.94 11.31 6.73
CA LEU A 245 22.80 11.30 7.66
C LEU A 245 23.22 11.15 9.13
N LYS A 246 24.22 10.30 9.42
CA LYS A 246 24.76 10.14 10.78
C LYS A 246 25.33 11.46 11.32
N SER A 247 26.05 12.19 10.48
CA SER A 247 26.61 13.51 10.79
C SER A 247 25.49 14.54 11.03
N ALA A 248 24.53 14.64 10.11
CA ALA A 248 23.40 15.56 10.18
C ALA A 248 22.51 15.31 11.42
N ALA A 249 22.25 14.03 11.75
CA ALA A 249 21.52 13.62 12.95
C ALA A 249 22.35 13.73 14.25
N LYS A 250 23.61 14.17 14.18
CA LYS A 250 24.52 14.40 15.32
C LYS A 250 24.67 13.16 16.22
N VAL A 251 24.73 11.98 15.62
CA VAL A 251 24.70 10.69 16.35
C VAL A 251 25.81 10.61 17.41
N ASP A 252 27.03 11.02 17.10
CA ASP A 252 28.17 10.92 18.03
C ASP A 252 28.22 12.04 19.09
N MET A 253 27.33 13.04 19.03
CA MET A 253 27.32 14.16 19.99
C MET A 253 26.65 13.76 21.32
N LYS A 254 27.46 13.67 22.38
CA LYS A 254 27.00 13.40 23.75
C LYS A 254 26.29 14.61 24.36
N GLY A 255 25.36 14.36 25.30
CA GLY A 255 24.77 15.39 26.17
C GLY A 255 23.68 16.29 25.55
N THR A 256 23.37 16.15 24.26
CA THR A 256 22.28 16.93 23.63
C THR A 256 20.93 16.23 23.84
N ARG A 257 19.86 16.98 24.14
CA ARG A 257 18.49 16.42 24.12
C ARG A 257 18.19 15.89 22.71
N ARG A 258 18.01 14.58 22.58
CA ARG A 258 17.66 13.93 21.30
C ARG A 258 16.24 14.33 20.90
N ASN A 259 16.06 14.64 19.62
CA ASN A 259 14.75 14.81 18.96
C ASN A 259 14.60 13.71 17.90
N PRO A 260 13.38 13.34 17.49
CA PRO A 260 13.18 12.46 16.34
C PRO A 260 13.70 13.11 15.06
N THR A 261 14.69 12.49 14.44
CA THR A 261 15.25 12.80 13.11
C THR A 261 14.84 11.76 12.09
N LEU A 262 14.94 12.08 10.79
CA LEU A 262 14.70 11.12 9.71
C LEU A 262 15.53 9.83 9.87
N LEU A 263 16.82 9.95 10.19
CA LEU A 263 17.68 8.78 10.44
C LEU A 263 17.17 7.93 11.62
N SER A 264 16.78 8.58 12.73
CA SER A 264 16.30 7.87 13.92
C SER A 264 14.99 7.12 13.65
N ASP A 265 14.11 7.67 12.81
CA ASP A 265 12.88 7.02 12.40
C ASP A 265 13.19 5.82 11.51
N ILE A 266 13.92 6.02 10.40
CA ILE A 266 14.32 4.94 9.47
C ILE A 266 14.91 3.73 10.22
N ILE A 267 15.83 3.93 11.16
CA ILE A 267 16.44 2.81 11.89
C ILE A 267 15.52 2.20 12.96
N CYS A 268 14.51 2.92 13.47
CA CYS A 268 13.58 2.43 14.48
C CYS A 268 12.31 1.80 13.90
N SER A 269 11.82 2.27 12.74
CA SER A 269 10.60 1.81 12.08
C SER A 269 10.83 0.79 10.96
N THR A 270 12.07 0.57 10.50
CA THR A 270 12.37 -0.34 9.37
C THR A 270 13.40 -1.43 9.70
N ASN A 271 13.53 -2.43 8.82
CA ASN A 271 14.51 -3.51 8.94
C ASN A 271 15.88 -3.21 8.29
N LEU A 272 16.17 -1.95 7.92
CA LEU A 272 17.39 -1.56 7.18
C LEU A 272 18.67 -2.08 7.83
N LEU A 273 18.83 -1.89 9.15
CA LEU A 273 20.02 -2.36 9.88
C LEU A 273 20.18 -3.89 9.83
N GLY A 274 19.08 -4.65 9.84
CA GLY A 274 19.14 -6.11 9.71
C GLY A 274 19.59 -6.56 8.32
N LYS A 275 19.17 -5.85 7.26
CA LYS A 275 19.66 -6.12 5.89
C LYS A 275 21.14 -5.77 5.73
N MET A 276 21.60 -4.68 6.35
CA MET A 276 23.01 -4.31 6.38
C MET A 276 23.86 -5.32 7.17
N GLU A 277 23.36 -5.87 8.28
CA GLU A 277 24.03 -6.95 9.04
C GLU A 277 24.24 -8.20 8.19
N VAL A 278 23.25 -8.59 7.40
CA VAL A 278 23.36 -9.72 6.45
C VAL A 278 24.37 -9.41 5.35
N LEU A 279 24.30 -8.23 4.72
CA LEU A 279 25.22 -7.84 3.64
C LEU A 279 26.68 -7.78 4.11
N PHE A 280 26.94 -7.29 5.34
CA PHE A 280 28.28 -7.14 5.87
C PHE A 280 28.78 -8.35 6.70
N ALA A 281 28.01 -9.45 6.75
CA ALA A 281 28.44 -10.68 7.38
C ALA A 281 29.68 -11.25 6.67
N GLY A 282 30.82 -11.31 7.37
CA GLY A 282 32.09 -11.77 6.81
C GLY A 282 32.81 -10.75 5.91
N ALA A 283 32.33 -9.51 5.81
CA ALA A 283 33.01 -8.47 5.03
C ALA A 283 34.41 -8.14 5.60
N SER A 284 35.44 -8.15 4.75
CA SER A 284 36.82 -7.80 5.13
C SER A 284 36.96 -6.32 5.53
N GLN A 285 36.13 -5.45 4.98
CA GLN A 285 36.11 -4.01 5.24
C GLN A 285 35.25 -3.66 6.47
N LYS A 286 35.89 -3.14 7.52
CA LYS A 286 35.22 -2.79 8.80
C LYS A 286 34.28 -1.57 8.71
N ARG A 287 34.29 -0.81 7.60
CA ARG A 287 33.51 0.43 7.43
C ARG A 287 32.00 0.21 7.64
N GLY A 288 31.43 -0.81 6.97
CA GLY A 288 30.01 -1.17 7.10
C GLY A 288 29.63 -1.68 8.49
N PRO A 289 30.29 -2.74 9.02
CA PRO A 289 30.05 -3.24 10.37
C PRO A 289 30.14 -2.17 11.47
N ASN A 290 31.14 -1.28 11.43
CA ASN A 290 31.30 -0.21 12.41
C ASN A 290 30.14 0.80 12.35
N LEU A 291 29.65 1.15 11.16
CA LEU A 291 28.50 2.01 10.99
C LEU A 291 27.23 1.37 11.55
N VAL A 292 26.98 0.09 11.24
CA VAL A 292 25.85 -0.69 11.77
C VAL A 292 25.87 -0.70 13.31
N LEU A 293 27.01 -1.02 13.93
CA LEU A 293 27.15 -1.00 15.40
C LEU A 293 26.84 0.38 15.99
N SER A 294 27.36 1.45 15.39
CA SER A 294 27.08 2.82 15.81
C SER A 294 25.60 3.19 15.69
N LEU A 295 24.94 2.79 14.59
CA LEU A 295 23.51 3.01 14.39
C LEU A 295 22.64 2.13 15.30
N ARG A 296 23.08 0.94 15.73
CA ARG A 296 22.37 0.10 16.72
C ARG A 296 22.37 0.72 18.12
N VAL A 297 23.46 1.38 18.52
CA VAL A 297 23.49 2.17 19.77
C VAL A 297 22.51 3.34 19.65
N TYR A 298 22.55 4.09 18.56
CA TYR A 298 21.63 5.20 18.31
C TYR A 298 20.14 4.77 18.23
N GLN A 299 19.84 3.62 17.61
CA GLN A 299 18.51 3.01 17.60
C GLN A 299 17.99 2.74 19.01
N THR A 300 18.88 2.36 19.94
CA THR A 300 18.52 2.10 21.34
C THR A 300 18.28 3.41 22.10
N GLU A 301 19.09 4.45 21.86
CA GLU A 301 18.85 5.80 22.43
C GLU A 301 17.54 6.43 21.93
N CYS A 302 17.18 6.20 20.66
CA CYS A 302 16.01 6.81 20.03
C CYS A 302 14.71 5.99 20.11
N SER A 303 14.75 4.76 20.64
CA SER A 303 13.58 3.86 20.62
C SER A 303 12.36 4.40 21.39
N ALA A 304 12.55 5.35 22.31
CA ALA A 304 11.45 5.98 23.06
C ALA A 304 10.66 7.03 22.23
N PHE A 305 11.23 7.56 21.14
CA PHE A 305 10.55 8.54 20.28
C PHE A 305 9.66 7.88 19.23
N HIS A 306 9.93 6.62 18.91
CA HIS A 306 9.35 5.91 17.79
C HIS A 306 8.62 4.67 18.30
N SER A 307 7.29 4.70 18.29
CA SER A 307 6.51 3.48 18.53
C SER A 307 6.90 2.47 17.46
N ARG A 308 7.61 1.42 17.88
CA ARG A 308 8.23 0.47 16.98
C ARG A 308 7.13 -0.34 16.30
N TYR A 309 6.97 -0.17 14.99
CA TYR A 309 6.06 -1.02 14.20
C TYR A 309 6.47 -2.51 14.30
N GLN A 310 7.74 -2.82 14.61
CA GLN A 310 8.19 -4.20 14.82
C GLN A 310 8.11 -4.71 16.27
N ARG A 311 7.28 -5.73 16.46
CA ARG A 311 7.36 -6.80 17.48
C ARG A 311 7.66 -6.36 18.92
N VAL A 312 6.61 -6.33 19.73
CA VAL A 312 6.72 -6.73 21.14
C VAL A 312 7.20 -8.19 21.17
N LYS A 313 8.50 -8.41 21.41
CA LYS A 313 8.99 -9.74 21.81
C LYS A 313 8.30 -10.09 23.13
N ARG A 314 7.28 -10.95 23.08
CA ARG A 314 6.71 -11.57 24.29
C ARG A 314 7.88 -12.16 25.09
N ARG A 315 8.16 -11.61 26.27
CA ARG A 315 9.11 -12.23 27.20
C ARG A 315 8.56 -13.62 27.50
N LYS A 316 9.39 -14.65 27.31
CA LYS A 316 9.04 -16.02 27.69
C LYS A 316 9.09 -16.08 29.21
N ASP A 317 7.97 -15.81 29.85
CA ASP A 317 7.90 -15.73 31.30
C ASP A 317 8.15 -17.12 31.90
N LYS A 318 9.07 -17.19 32.86
CA LYS A 318 9.41 -18.44 33.56
C LYS A 318 8.51 -18.52 34.77
N GLY A 319 7.33 -19.10 34.58
CA GLY A 319 6.27 -19.11 35.57
C GLY A 319 6.67 -19.77 36.90
N LYS A 320 6.05 -19.28 37.98
CA LYS A 320 5.89 -20.01 39.24
C LYS A 320 4.77 -19.39 40.09
N GLY A 321 3.66 -20.11 40.30
CA GLY A 321 2.79 -19.86 41.46
C GLY A 321 1.28 -19.88 41.25
N ARG A 322 0.69 -21.08 41.50
CA ARG A 322 -0.66 -21.35 42.02
C ARG A 322 -1.91 -21.05 41.15
N VAL A 323 -2.91 -21.88 41.44
CA VAL A 323 -4.25 -21.99 40.87
C VAL A 323 -5.22 -21.36 41.87
N ASP A 324 -6.29 -20.70 41.38
CA ASP A 324 -7.62 -20.75 41.99
C ASP A 324 -8.72 -20.46 40.92
N ASP A 325 -9.69 -21.37 40.86
CA ASP A 325 -11.09 -21.33 40.37
C ASP A 325 -11.58 -20.38 39.24
N ALA A 326 -11.60 -20.93 38.02
CA ALA A 326 -12.84 -21.40 37.39
C ALA A 326 -14.10 -20.47 37.28
N VAL A 327 -13.96 -19.21 36.84
CA VAL A 327 -15.11 -18.43 36.29
C VAL A 327 -14.84 -17.77 34.91
N GLU A 328 -13.58 -17.64 34.46
CA GLU A 328 -13.23 -16.74 33.34
C GLU A 328 -13.25 -17.34 31.91
N ILE A 329 -13.80 -18.53 31.67
CA ILE A 329 -13.59 -19.24 30.39
C ILE A 329 -14.28 -18.56 29.19
N ASP A 330 -15.44 -17.93 29.39
CA ASP A 330 -16.25 -17.37 28.29
C ASP A 330 -15.71 -16.01 27.78
N ALA A 331 -15.30 -15.12 28.70
CA ALA A 331 -14.79 -13.79 28.35
C ALA A 331 -13.47 -13.85 27.55
N HIS A 332 -12.52 -14.70 27.97
CA HIS A 332 -11.24 -14.83 27.26
C HIS A 332 -11.38 -15.49 25.88
N ALA A 333 -12.38 -16.36 25.68
CA ALA A 333 -12.70 -16.92 24.37
C ALA A 333 -13.29 -15.85 23.44
N GLN A 334 -14.22 -15.03 23.96
CA GLN A 334 -14.81 -13.90 23.23
C GLN A 334 -13.73 -12.90 22.80
N ASP A 335 -12.85 -12.48 23.72
CA ASP A 335 -11.76 -11.54 23.45
C ASP A 335 -10.73 -12.11 22.47
N PHE A 336 -10.41 -13.40 22.54
CA PHE A 336 -9.53 -14.07 21.58
C PHE A 336 -10.15 -14.08 20.17
N HIS A 337 -11.46 -14.35 20.05
CA HIS A 337 -12.17 -14.26 18.77
C HIS A 337 -12.26 -12.84 18.23
N ILE A 338 -12.54 -11.83 19.06
CA ILE A 338 -12.57 -10.42 18.67
C ILE A 338 -11.19 -9.97 18.18
N HIS A 339 -10.12 -10.31 18.91
CA HIS A 339 -8.76 -10.00 18.52
C HIS A 339 -8.39 -10.66 17.19
N LYS A 340 -8.68 -11.95 17.03
CA LYS A 340 -8.42 -12.68 15.78
C LYS A 340 -9.20 -12.12 14.60
N MET A 341 -10.46 -11.70 14.80
CA MET A 341 -11.22 -11.04 13.72
C MET A 341 -10.64 -9.68 13.34
N ALA A 342 -10.18 -8.88 14.30
CA ALA A 342 -9.49 -7.61 13.99
C ALA A 342 -8.22 -7.81 13.15
N LEU A 343 -7.44 -8.87 13.41
CA LEU A 343 -6.26 -9.23 12.61
C LEU A 343 -6.64 -9.77 11.22
N VAL A 344 -7.71 -10.57 11.12
CA VAL A 344 -8.26 -11.03 9.82
C VAL A 344 -8.72 -9.85 8.98
N THR A 345 -9.49 -8.90 9.55
CA THR A 345 -9.88 -7.66 8.89
C THR A 345 -8.66 -6.87 8.43
N GLN A 346 -7.62 -6.72 9.26
CA GLN A 346 -6.42 -5.97 8.88
C GLN A 346 -5.65 -6.56 7.69
N VAL A 347 -5.64 -7.89 7.51
CA VAL A 347 -5.10 -8.52 6.29
C VAL A 347 -6.08 -8.40 5.13
N HIS A 348 -7.38 -8.57 5.38
CA HIS A 348 -8.42 -8.51 4.36
C HIS A 348 -8.56 -7.12 3.72
N ASP A 349 -8.41 -6.04 4.50
CA ASP A 349 -8.38 -4.66 4.01
C ASP A 349 -7.24 -4.40 3.01
N LEU A 350 -6.14 -5.17 3.11
CA LEU A 350 -5.00 -5.11 2.19
C LEU A 350 -5.14 -6.10 1.02
N PHE A 351 -5.90 -7.18 1.21
CA PHE A 351 -6.08 -8.27 0.24
C PHE A 351 -7.54 -8.75 0.19
N PRO A 352 -8.50 -7.93 -0.29
CA PRO A 352 -9.95 -8.23 -0.21
C PRO A 352 -10.42 -9.37 -1.13
N HIS A 353 -9.49 -9.98 -1.87
CA HIS A 353 -9.72 -11.15 -2.72
C HIS A 353 -9.37 -12.48 -2.02
N LEU A 354 -8.83 -12.43 -0.80
CA LEU A 354 -8.52 -13.61 0.01
C LEU A 354 -9.67 -13.89 0.97
N GLY A 355 -10.13 -15.15 1.00
CA GLY A 355 -11.18 -15.58 1.91
C GLY A 355 -10.75 -15.40 3.38
N THR A 356 -11.68 -14.97 4.23
CA THR A 356 -11.39 -14.68 5.66
C THR A 356 -10.92 -15.91 6.43
N GLY A 357 -11.35 -17.12 6.04
CA GLY A 357 -10.89 -18.40 6.58
C GLY A 357 -9.49 -18.79 6.11
N TYR A 358 -9.16 -18.51 4.85
CA TYR A 358 -7.80 -18.64 4.33
C TYR A 358 -6.85 -17.69 5.09
N ILE A 359 -7.23 -16.41 5.26
CA ILE A 359 -6.50 -15.43 6.07
C ILE A 359 -6.30 -15.92 7.51
N ALA A 360 -7.34 -16.47 8.14
CA ALA A 360 -7.25 -16.99 9.51
C ALA A 360 -6.24 -18.15 9.63
N LYS A 361 -6.20 -19.07 8.66
CA LYS A 361 -5.21 -20.15 8.62
C LYS A 361 -3.78 -19.65 8.39
N LEU A 362 -3.60 -18.60 7.57
CA LEU A 362 -2.31 -17.93 7.44
C LEU A 362 -1.88 -17.29 8.76
N LEU A 363 -2.78 -16.59 9.45
CA LEU A 363 -2.50 -16.00 10.77
C LEU A 363 -2.14 -17.09 11.80
N ASP A 364 -2.88 -18.19 11.87
CA ASP A 364 -2.57 -19.33 12.75
C ASP A 364 -1.15 -19.89 12.48
N HIS A 365 -0.80 -20.11 11.21
CA HIS A 365 0.53 -20.62 10.84
C HIS A 365 1.66 -19.64 11.17
N TYR A 366 1.43 -18.33 10.96
CA TYR A 366 2.42 -17.28 11.21
C TYR A 366 2.27 -16.63 12.60
N ALA A 367 1.62 -17.31 13.55
CA ALA A 367 1.45 -16.92 14.95
C ALA A 367 0.86 -15.50 15.13
N ASP A 368 -0.30 -15.29 14.53
CA ASP A 368 -1.10 -14.06 14.52
C ASP A 368 -0.36 -12.83 13.96
N ASN A 369 0.73 -13.04 13.21
CA ASN A 369 1.57 -11.96 12.71
C ASN A 369 1.11 -11.45 11.33
N VAL A 370 0.19 -10.50 11.34
CA VAL A 370 -0.32 -9.77 10.15
C VAL A 370 0.82 -9.34 9.22
N GLU A 371 1.88 -8.70 9.72
CA GLU A 371 3.00 -8.23 8.87
C GLU A 371 3.73 -9.38 8.16
N THR A 372 3.86 -10.54 8.80
CA THR A 372 4.53 -11.73 8.23
C THR A 372 3.63 -12.41 7.21
N VAL A 373 2.32 -12.50 7.46
CA VAL A 373 1.31 -12.93 6.48
C VAL A 373 1.35 -12.03 5.25
N VAL A 374 1.26 -10.71 5.44
CA VAL A 374 1.34 -9.68 4.39
C VAL A 374 2.68 -9.77 3.63
N SER A 375 3.82 -9.94 4.31
CA SER A 375 5.13 -10.09 3.66
C SER A 375 5.17 -11.33 2.76
N HIS A 376 4.72 -12.49 3.24
CA HIS A 376 4.70 -13.72 2.44
C HIS A 376 3.70 -13.66 1.27
N LEU A 377 2.59 -12.91 1.41
CA LEU A 377 1.64 -12.64 0.33
C LEU A 377 2.20 -11.66 -0.73
N LEU A 378 2.98 -10.65 -0.33
CA LEU A 378 3.63 -9.69 -1.25
C LEU A 378 4.86 -10.26 -1.97
N GLU A 379 5.57 -11.18 -1.32
CA GLU A 379 6.79 -11.80 -1.83
C GLU A 379 6.54 -13.13 -2.53
N ASP A 380 5.30 -13.64 -2.51
CA ASP A 380 4.90 -14.98 -2.95
C ASP A 380 5.87 -16.06 -2.41
N SER A 381 6.06 -16.02 -1.09
CA SER A 381 7.02 -16.85 -0.35
C SER A 381 6.35 -17.69 0.75
N LEU A 382 5.04 -17.93 0.59
CA LEU A 382 4.23 -18.81 1.44
C LEU A 382 4.79 -20.25 1.46
N ALA A 383 4.67 -20.90 2.62
CA ALA A 383 4.99 -22.32 2.76
C ALA A 383 4.14 -23.17 1.79
N PRO A 384 4.69 -24.25 1.17
CA PRO A 384 3.95 -25.03 0.16
C PRO A 384 2.59 -25.53 0.65
N GLN A 385 2.52 -26.00 1.89
CA GLN A 385 1.30 -26.50 2.54
C GLN A 385 0.19 -25.45 2.70
N LEU A 386 0.50 -24.15 2.56
CA LEU A 386 -0.47 -23.06 2.60
C LEU A 386 -0.90 -22.59 1.20
N ARG A 387 -0.07 -22.80 0.18
CA ARG A 387 -0.39 -22.47 -1.21
C ARG A 387 -1.46 -23.39 -1.81
N ASP A 388 -1.49 -24.64 -1.37
CA ASP A 388 -2.45 -25.65 -1.84
C ASP A 388 -3.82 -25.56 -1.13
N LEU A 389 -3.98 -24.64 -0.17
CA LEU A 389 -5.26 -24.37 0.50
C LEU A 389 -6.20 -23.53 -0.38
N ASN A 390 -7.51 -23.64 -0.13
CA ASN A 390 -8.50 -22.88 -0.89
C ASN A 390 -8.44 -21.39 -0.53
N VAL A 391 -7.91 -20.59 -1.47
CA VAL A 391 -7.68 -19.14 -1.34
C VAL A 391 -8.97 -18.35 -1.07
N SER A 392 -10.13 -18.88 -1.46
CA SER A 392 -11.45 -18.26 -1.25
C SER A 392 -12.23 -18.86 -0.06
N GLU A 393 -11.59 -19.59 0.83
CA GLU A 393 -12.25 -20.16 2.01
C GLU A 393 -12.66 -19.07 3.02
N GLU A 394 -13.95 -18.97 3.33
CA GLU A 394 -14.49 -18.11 4.37
C GLU A 394 -14.43 -18.78 5.76
N LEU A 395 -14.38 -17.96 6.82
CA LEU A 395 -14.45 -18.44 8.20
C LEU A 395 -15.80 -19.09 8.49
N GLN A 396 -15.82 -20.40 8.70
CA GLN A 396 -16.96 -21.06 9.34
C GLN A 396 -17.06 -20.56 10.78
N GLN A 397 -18.10 -19.75 11.06
CA GLN A 397 -18.47 -19.44 12.44
C GLN A 397 -18.76 -20.75 13.18
N PRO A 398 -18.34 -20.90 14.45
CA PRO A 398 -18.71 -22.06 15.25
C PRO A 398 -20.22 -22.05 15.51
N GLN A 399 -20.98 -22.74 14.66
CA GLN A 399 -22.30 -23.21 15.02
C GLN A 399 -22.13 -24.15 16.22
N GLY A 400 -22.63 -23.71 17.38
CA GLY A 400 -22.68 -24.56 18.56
C GLY A 400 -23.51 -25.81 18.26
N THR A 401 -22.86 -26.96 18.15
CA THR A 401 -23.52 -28.23 17.89
C THR A 401 -24.14 -28.78 19.17
N SER A 402 -25.38 -28.38 19.43
CA SER A 402 -26.32 -29.19 20.23
C SER A 402 -27.51 -29.60 19.37
N SER A 403 -27.46 -30.84 18.88
CA SER A 403 -28.61 -31.50 18.30
C SER A 403 -29.68 -31.72 19.38
N SER A 404 -30.87 -31.17 19.16
CA SER A 404 -32.09 -31.63 19.82
C SER A 404 -33.25 -31.57 18.83
N PRO A 405 -33.93 -32.69 18.53
CA PRO A 405 -34.99 -32.71 17.52
C PRO A 405 -36.36 -32.47 18.16
N HIS A 406 -36.91 -31.25 18.11
CA HIS A 406 -38.34 -31.08 18.39
C HIS A 406 -39.06 -29.97 17.58
N ASN A 407 -39.95 -30.45 16.72
CA ASN A 407 -41.31 -30.00 16.46
C ASN A 407 -41.57 -28.59 15.89
N HIS A 408 -42.14 -28.62 14.69
CA HIS A 408 -43.02 -27.58 14.15
C HIS A 408 -43.98 -27.02 15.21
N LEU A 409 -43.99 -25.70 15.37
CA LEU A 409 -45.13 -24.97 15.93
C LEU A 409 -45.62 -23.94 14.92
N VAL A 410 -46.87 -24.14 14.50
CA VAL A 410 -47.60 -23.36 13.50
C VAL A 410 -47.89 -21.95 14.05
N PRO A 411 -47.91 -20.89 13.22
CA PRO A 411 -48.29 -19.54 13.69
C PRO A 411 -49.70 -19.55 14.28
N LYS A 412 -49.87 -18.97 15.47
CA LYS A 412 -51.19 -18.71 16.07
C LYS A 412 -51.59 -17.24 15.95
N PRO A 413 -52.90 -16.93 15.91
CA PRO A 413 -53.40 -15.66 15.37
C PRO A 413 -53.42 -14.53 16.38
N THR A 414 -53.43 -13.30 15.86
CA THR A 414 -53.66 -12.06 16.60
C THR A 414 -55.06 -12.02 17.23
N PRO A 415 -55.20 -11.63 18.52
CA PRO A 415 -56.51 -11.37 19.12
C PRO A 415 -57.09 -10.00 18.67
N PRO A 416 -58.43 -9.84 18.66
CA PRO A 416 -59.09 -8.68 18.06
C PRO A 416 -59.16 -7.42 18.96
N LEU A 417 -59.31 -6.25 18.34
CA LEU A 417 -59.65 -4.99 19.02
C LEU A 417 -61.10 -5.00 19.53
N SER A 418 -61.36 -4.26 20.61
CA SER A 418 -62.68 -3.94 21.20
C SER A 418 -62.51 -2.69 22.11
N PRO A 419 -63.57 -1.90 22.39
CA PRO A 419 -63.82 -0.70 21.59
C PRO A 419 -63.65 0.63 22.35
N SER A 420 -63.75 1.74 21.62
CA SER A 420 -63.68 3.11 22.12
C SER A 420 -64.83 3.51 23.06
N LEU A 421 -64.54 4.44 23.98
CA LEU A 421 -65.54 5.21 24.72
C LEU A 421 -65.43 6.71 24.36
N PRO A 422 -66.55 7.45 24.24
CA PRO A 422 -66.60 8.82 23.71
C PRO A 422 -66.38 9.92 24.77
N PRO A 423 -66.22 11.20 24.37
CA PRO A 423 -65.73 12.29 25.24
C PRO A 423 -66.84 13.21 25.80
N SER A 424 -66.53 13.96 26.87
CA SER A 424 -67.06 15.30 27.26
C SER A 424 -66.70 15.63 28.73
N PRO A 425 -66.80 16.89 29.21
CA PRO A 425 -66.44 18.17 28.57
C PRO A 425 -65.61 19.10 29.50
N VAL A 426 -65.27 20.30 29.01
CA VAL A 426 -64.50 21.37 29.69
C VAL A 426 -65.42 22.31 30.50
N LEU A 427 -65.00 22.87 31.66
CA LEU A 427 -65.29 24.27 32.06
C LEU A 427 -64.50 24.79 33.32
N PHE A 428 -63.79 25.93 33.16
CA PHE A 428 -63.57 27.15 34.01
C PHE A 428 -63.84 27.10 35.56
N THR A 429 -63.23 27.83 36.53
CA THR A 429 -62.31 29.02 36.69
C THR A 429 -62.04 29.25 38.23
N PRO A 430 -61.46 30.35 38.81
CA PRO A 430 -60.62 31.49 38.34
C PRO A 430 -59.38 31.85 39.24
N LEU A 431 -58.70 32.95 38.83
CA LEU A 431 -57.66 33.82 39.45
C LEU A 431 -57.55 33.99 40.99
N THR A 432 -56.34 34.33 41.47
CA THR A 432 -56.01 35.70 42.00
C THR A 432 -54.50 36.01 42.11
N LEU A 433 -54.13 37.30 41.96
CA LEU A 433 -52.80 37.90 42.20
C LEU A 433 -52.58 38.24 43.69
N PRO A 434 -51.35 38.66 44.09
CA PRO A 434 -51.27 40.00 44.70
C PRO A 434 -50.06 40.88 44.32
N THR A 435 -50.17 42.16 44.69
CA THR A 435 -49.36 43.35 44.35
C THR A 435 -49.16 44.22 45.61
N THR A 436 -48.16 45.09 45.82
CA THR A 436 -46.95 45.54 45.09
C THR A 436 -46.18 46.53 46.01
N HIS A 437 -44.86 46.73 45.76
CA HIS A 437 -44.11 47.95 46.17
C HIS A 437 -43.91 48.19 47.70
N PRO A 438 -43.06 49.13 48.19
CA PRO A 438 -42.44 50.32 47.56
C PRO A 438 -41.28 50.05 46.59
#